data_AF-A0A844ZSW9-F1
#
_entry.id   AF-A0A844ZSW9-F1
#
_cell.length_a   1.000
_cell.length_b   1.000
_cell.length_c   1.000
_cell.angle_alpha   90.00
_cell.angle_beta   90.00
_cell.angle_gamma   90.00
#
_symmetry.space_group_name_H-M   'P 1'
#
loop_
_entity.id
_entity.type
_entity.pdbx_description
1 polymer ?
#
loop_
_entity_poly.entity_id
_entity_poly.type
_entity_poly.pdbx_seq_one_letter_code
_entity_poly.pdbx_strand_id
1 'polypeptide(L)'
;MIRTCALAALLLVTGTALAAEIKDVELDGGVVVALSGGWNVDTKPNAAMSLPSMKDLIAGASETRIKKGGTGVLVSFMHFNSDKPTPDSTAPDAVEAQATLLRSTAGQYLRQSVEKEVSVTSLQNGPLSIAMATLTARDGQKFNVAPGYPGGCVTSATIKHGFAVHVISVASKSCDAETHGEMVAAIAAARST
;
A
#
# COMPACT_ATOMS: atom_id res chain seq x y z
N MET A 1 52.40 21.67 23.45
CA MET A 1 52.64 20.33 22.89
C MET A 1 51.62 19.37 23.48
N ILE A 2 50.78 18.79 22.60
CA ILE A 2 50.18 17.43 22.63
C ILE A 2 49.33 17.00 23.86
N ARG A 3 48.02 16.94 23.57
CA ARG A 3 47.01 15.89 23.84
C ARG A 3 46.88 15.30 25.25
N THR A 4 45.70 15.52 25.82
CA THR A 4 44.93 14.48 26.49
C THR A 4 43.46 14.58 26.07
N CYS A 5 43.07 13.71 25.14
CA CYS A 5 41.68 13.38 24.87
C CYS A 5 41.14 12.56 26.04
N ALA A 6 40.07 13.02 26.70
CA ALA A 6 39.23 12.16 27.53
C ALA A 6 37.86 12.09 26.85
N LEU A 7 37.67 10.95 26.19
CA LEU A 7 36.44 10.52 25.54
C LEU A 7 35.49 9.94 26.60
N ALA A 8 34.20 10.09 26.33
CA ALA A 8 33.09 9.23 26.75
C ALA A 8 32.68 9.22 28.24
N ALA A 9 31.49 9.75 28.50
CA ALA A 9 30.35 8.96 28.97
C ALA A 9 29.10 9.86 29.07
N LEU A 10 27.92 9.26 28.92
CA LEU A 10 26.57 9.82 29.13
C LEU A 10 26.04 10.66 27.95
N LEU A 11 25.00 10.28 27.20
CA LEU A 11 24.03 9.21 27.34
C LEU A 11 23.72 8.65 25.95
N LEU A 12 24.16 7.40 25.71
CA LEU A 12 23.40 6.52 24.84
C LEU A 12 22.05 6.35 25.52
N VAL A 13 21.06 7.12 25.09
CA VAL A 13 19.66 6.72 25.23
C VAL A 13 19.54 5.46 24.39
N THR A 14 19.92 4.33 24.99
CA THR A 14 19.48 3.01 24.56
C THR A 14 17.98 3.00 24.79
N GLY A 15 17.25 3.61 23.85
CA GLY A 15 15.85 3.36 23.70
C GLY A 15 15.74 1.87 23.45
N THR A 16 15.43 1.13 24.50
CA THR A 16 14.73 -0.14 24.37
C THR A 16 13.34 0.20 23.82
N ALA A 17 13.30 0.68 22.58
CA ALA A 17 12.22 0.28 21.70
C ALA A 17 12.37 -1.24 21.68
N LEU A 18 11.47 -1.93 22.38
CA LEU A 18 11.11 -3.29 22.01
C LEU A 18 11.03 -3.25 20.49
N ALA A 19 12.00 -3.82 19.80
CA ALA A 19 11.98 -3.91 18.36
C ALA A 19 10.69 -4.65 18.05
N ALA A 20 9.64 -3.91 17.70
CA ALA A 20 8.37 -4.50 17.37
C ALA A 20 8.69 -5.50 16.27
N GLU A 21 8.43 -6.78 16.52
CA GLU A 21 8.82 -7.86 15.61
C GLU A 21 8.26 -7.53 14.23
N ILE A 22 9.12 -7.11 13.30
CA ILE A 22 8.73 -6.81 11.93
C ILE A 22 8.63 -8.15 11.21
N LYS A 23 7.46 -8.42 10.64
CA LYS A 23 7.15 -9.62 9.86
C LYS A 23 6.87 -9.22 8.43
N ASP A 24 7.42 -10.01 7.52
CA ASP A 24 7.06 -9.95 6.12
C ASP A 24 5.63 -10.49 5.96
N VAL A 25 4.76 -9.67 5.35
CA VAL A 25 3.45 -10.08 4.87
C VAL A 25 3.55 -10.22 3.37
N GLU A 26 3.43 -11.45 2.90
CA GLU A 26 3.41 -11.78 1.48
C GLU A 26 2.02 -11.48 0.90
N LEU A 27 2.00 -10.67 -0.14
CA LEU A 27 0.88 -10.49 -1.05
C LEU A 27 1.09 -11.38 -2.27
N ASP A 28 0.01 -11.74 -2.95
CA ASP A 28 0.10 -12.54 -4.17
C ASP A 28 0.97 -11.86 -5.26
N GLY A 29 1.48 -12.65 -6.22
CA GLY A 29 2.34 -12.11 -7.28
C GLY A 29 3.74 -11.71 -6.80
N GLY A 30 4.18 -12.24 -5.65
CA GLY A 30 5.54 -12.11 -5.14
C GLY A 30 5.86 -10.71 -4.58
N VAL A 31 4.86 -9.98 -4.08
CA VAL A 31 5.06 -8.67 -3.44
C VAL A 31 5.04 -8.84 -1.93
N VAL A 32 5.98 -8.22 -1.22
CA VAL A 32 6.10 -8.29 0.24
C VAL A 32 6.05 -6.90 0.83
N VAL A 33 5.29 -6.76 1.92
CA VAL A 33 5.30 -5.57 2.79
C VAL A 33 5.73 -5.96 4.20
N ALA A 34 6.62 -5.17 4.79
CA ALA A 34 7.14 -5.42 6.13
C ALA A 34 6.29 -4.66 7.17
N LEU A 35 5.69 -5.39 8.10
CA LEU A 35 4.76 -4.85 9.09
C LEU A 35 5.10 -5.33 10.50
N SER A 36 4.88 -4.50 11.51
CA SER A 36 5.12 -4.91 12.91
C SER A 36 4.12 -5.98 13.39
N GLY A 37 4.38 -6.60 14.54
CA GLY A 37 3.47 -7.58 15.12
C GLY A 37 2.02 -7.08 15.30
N GLY A 38 1.06 -8.01 15.20
CA GLY A 38 -0.35 -7.77 15.53
C GLY A 38 -1.27 -7.42 14.35
N TRP A 39 -0.77 -7.41 13.11
CA TRP A 39 -1.63 -7.37 11.92
C TRP A 39 -2.29 -8.73 11.69
N ASN A 40 -3.60 -8.72 11.45
CA ASN A 40 -4.35 -9.86 10.98
C ASN A 40 -4.49 -9.80 9.46
N VAL A 41 -4.15 -10.88 8.76
CA VAL A 41 -4.16 -11.01 7.30
C VAL A 41 -5.10 -12.15 6.92
N ASP A 42 -6.09 -11.84 6.07
CA ASP A 42 -7.06 -12.80 5.53
C ASP A 42 -7.08 -12.68 4.01
N THR A 43 -6.58 -13.70 3.31
CA THR A 43 -6.55 -13.75 1.85
C THR A 43 -7.58 -14.73 1.33
N LYS A 44 -8.37 -14.27 0.36
CA LYS A 44 -9.43 -15.04 -0.28
C LYS A 44 -9.27 -15.01 -1.79
N PRO A 45 -9.61 -16.11 -2.50
CA PRO A 45 -9.74 -16.07 -3.95
C PRO A 45 -10.73 -14.98 -4.36
N ASN A 46 -10.43 -14.24 -5.41
CA ASN A 46 -11.36 -13.25 -5.93
C ASN A 46 -12.57 -13.99 -6.53
N ALA A 47 -13.78 -13.66 -6.07
CA ALA A 47 -15.01 -14.32 -6.52
C ALA A 47 -15.23 -14.18 -8.04
N ALA A 48 -14.70 -13.13 -8.68
CA ALA A 48 -14.76 -12.95 -10.13
C ALA A 48 -14.05 -14.10 -10.89
N MET A 49 -13.10 -14.80 -10.27
CA MET A 49 -12.42 -15.96 -10.87
C MET A 49 -13.32 -17.18 -11.04
N SER A 50 -14.50 -17.19 -10.40
CA SER A 50 -15.51 -18.23 -10.63
C SER A 50 -16.24 -18.05 -11.96
N LEU A 51 -16.15 -16.86 -12.59
CA LEU A 51 -16.78 -16.56 -13.87
C LEU A 51 -15.90 -17.10 -15.02
N PRO A 52 -16.43 -17.93 -15.94
CA PRO A 52 -15.65 -18.51 -17.04
C PRO A 52 -14.94 -17.45 -17.89
N SER A 53 -15.60 -16.33 -18.20
CA SER A 53 -15.06 -15.24 -19.01
C SER A 53 -13.83 -14.55 -18.39
N MET A 54 -13.62 -14.68 -17.07
CA MET A 54 -12.47 -14.08 -16.39
C MET A 54 -11.23 -14.98 -16.47
N LYS A 55 -11.40 -16.30 -16.64
CA LYS A 55 -10.30 -17.26 -16.66
C LYS A 55 -9.42 -17.14 -17.90
N ASP A 56 -9.98 -16.72 -19.02
CA ASP A 56 -9.23 -16.48 -20.25
C ASP A 56 -8.35 -15.23 -20.13
N LEU A 57 -8.79 -14.24 -19.34
CA LEU A 57 -8.14 -12.93 -19.20
C LEU A 57 -7.16 -12.85 -18.02
N ILE A 58 -7.39 -13.63 -16.97
CA ILE A 58 -6.68 -13.51 -15.69
C ILE A 58 -6.09 -14.88 -15.29
N ALA A 59 -4.77 -14.90 -15.07
CA ALA A 59 -4.02 -16.05 -14.57
C ALA A 59 -4.33 -16.34 -13.09
N GLY A 60 -4.55 -15.28 -12.30
CA GLY A 60 -4.90 -15.37 -10.89
C GLY A 60 -5.42 -14.05 -10.35
N ALA A 61 -6.34 -14.11 -9.39
CA ALA A 61 -6.78 -12.93 -8.66
C ALA A 61 -7.20 -13.30 -7.24
N SER A 62 -6.94 -12.40 -6.31
CA SER A 62 -7.28 -12.56 -4.90
C SER A 62 -7.69 -11.22 -4.29
N GLU A 63 -8.30 -11.32 -3.12
CA GLU A 63 -8.57 -10.20 -2.23
C GLU A 63 -7.91 -10.50 -0.88
N THR A 64 -6.98 -9.65 -0.47
CA THR A 64 -6.35 -9.73 0.85
C THR A 64 -6.85 -8.60 1.73
N ARG A 65 -7.33 -8.94 2.92
CA ARG A 65 -7.79 -8.00 3.94
C ARG A 65 -6.79 -7.99 5.08
N ILE A 66 -6.25 -6.82 5.40
CA ILE A 66 -5.26 -6.64 6.45
C ILE A 66 -5.82 -5.69 7.50
N LYS A 67 -5.77 -6.04 8.79
CA LYS A 67 -6.38 -5.23 9.86
C LYS A 67 -5.50 -5.17 11.09
N LYS A 68 -5.39 -3.97 11.67
CA LYS A 68 -4.79 -3.73 12.98
C LYS A 68 -5.37 -2.46 13.59
N GLY A 69 -5.80 -2.56 14.85
CA GLY A 69 -6.41 -1.46 15.57
C GLY A 69 -7.56 -0.81 14.79
N GLY A 70 -7.45 0.50 14.57
CA GLY A 70 -8.42 1.30 13.83
C GLY A 70 -8.15 1.43 12.33
N THR A 71 -7.26 0.62 11.75
CA THR A 71 -6.92 0.63 10.31
C THR A 71 -7.36 -0.67 9.65
N GLY A 72 -8.04 -0.54 8.51
CA GLY A 72 -8.36 -1.64 7.63
C GLY A 72 -7.76 -1.42 6.25
N VAL A 73 -7.21 -2.47 5.68
CA VAL A 73 -6.64 -2.48 4.33
C VAL A 73 -7.38 -3.48 3.48
N LEU A 74 -7.59 -3.12 2.22
CA LEU A 74 -8.07 -3.98 1.17
C LEU A 74 -7.04 -4.00 0.06
N VAL A 75 -6.55 -5.18 -0.30
CA VAL A 75 -5.64 -5.40 -1.42
C VAL A 75 -6.38 -6.27 -2.42
N SER A 76 -6.66 -5.74 -3.61
CA SER A 76 -7.15 -6.52 -4.74
C SER A 76 -5.96 -6.82 -5.66
N PHE A 77 -5.70 -8.09 -5.90
CA PHE A 77 -4.65 -8.57 -6.78
C PHE A 77 -5.25 -9.16 -8.05
N MET A 78 -4.64 -8.83 -9.19
CA MET A 78 -4.93 -9.46 -10.48
C MET A 78 -3.63 -9.68 -11.25
N HIS A 79 -3.48 -10.88 -11.82
CA HIS A 79 -2.41 -11.24 -12.74
C HIS A 79 -3.03 -11.58 -14.09
N PHE A 80 -2.71 -10.78 -15.12
CA PHE A 80 -3.29 -10.96 -16.44
C PHE A 80 -2.59 -12.07 -17.23
N ASN A 81 -3.37 -12.87 -17.97
CA ASN A 81 -2.81 -13.79 -18.96
C ASN A 81 -2.28 -12.98 -20.15
N SER A 82 -1.05 -13.27 -20.58
CA SER A 82 -0.51 -12.67 -21.81
C SER A 82 0.61 -13.49 -22.42
N ASP A 83 0.56 -13.65 -23.74
CA ASP A 83 1.67 -14.19 -24.53
C ASP A 83 2.68 -13.09 -24.93
N LYS A 84 2.40 -11.84 -24.56
CA LYS A 84 3.29 -10.71 -24.84
C LYS A 84 4.48 -10.72 -23.86
N PRO A 85 5.60 -10.08 -24.24
CA PRO A 85 6.68 -9.82 -23.29
C PRO A 85 6.16 -9.09 -22.06
N THR A 86 6.67 -9.46 -20.89
CA THR A 86 6.35 -8.80 -19.62
C THR A 86 6.59 -7.30 -19.74
N PRO A 87 5.57 -6.46 -19.47
CA PRO A 87 5.73 -5.03 -19.57
C PRO A 87 6.72 -4.55 -18.52
N ASP A 88 7.59 -3.63 -18.92
CA ASP A 88 8.42 -2.91 -17.98
C ASP A 88 7.54 -1.92 -17.22
N SER A 89 7.17 -2.28 -15.98
CA SER A 89 6.35 -1.44 -15.11
C SER A 89 7.04 -0.12 -14.71
N THR A 90 8.34 0.00 -14.97
CA THR A 90 9.18 1.15 -14.61
C THR A 90 9.37 2.15 -15.75
N ALA A 91 8.93 1.79 -16.96
CA ALA A 91 8.96 2.69 -18.11
C ALA A 91 8.14 3.97 -17.82
N PRO A 92 8.62 5.17 -18.22
CA PRO A 92 7.96 6.44 -17.86
C PRO A 92 6.49 6.55 -18.27
N ASP A 93 6.12 5.98 -19.41
CA ASP A 93 4.73 5.91 -19.89
C ASP A 93 3.88 4.96 -19.04
N ALA A 94 4.42 3.82 -18.62
CA ALA A 94 3.77 2.89 -17.72
C ALA A 94 3.53 3.49 -16.33
N VAL A 95 4.50 4.27 -15.83
CA VAL A 95 4.42 5.02 -14.56
C VAL A 95 3.35 6.12 -14.66
N GLU A 96 3.32 6.91 -15.73
CA GLU A 96 2.30 7.95 -15.90
C GLU A 96 0.90 7.36 -16.10
N ALA A 97 0.77 6.25 -16.83
CA ALA A 97 -0.49 5.52 -16.97
C ALA A 97 -0.99 5.01 -15.61
N GLN A 98 -0.09 4.53 -14.75
CA GLN A 98 -0.42 4.13 -13.38
C GLN A 98 -0.86 5.32 -12.53
N ALA A 99 -0.15 6.45 -12.59
CA ALA A 99 -0.53 7.66 -11.88
C ALA A 99 -1.90 8.17 -12.34
N THR A 100 -2.18 8.15 -13.64
CA THR A 100 -3.47 8.53 -14.21
C THR A 100 -4.61 7.63 -13.72
N LEU A 101 -4.41 6.31 -13.70
CA LEU A 101 -5.37 5.36 -13.15
C LEU A 101 -5.65 5.66 -11.67
N LEU A 102 -4.61 5.97 -10.90
CA LEU A 102 -4.75 6.29 -9.49
C LEU A 102 -5.49 7.61 -9.26
N ARG A 103 -5.18 8.67 -10.04
CA ARG A 103 -5.92 9.93 -10.01
C ARG A 103 -7.42 9.71 -10.26
N SER A 104 -7.75 8.86 -11.23
CA SER A 104 -9.15 8.51 -11.53
C SER A 104 -9.82 7.77 -10.35
N THR A 105 -9.14 6.79 -9.78
CA THR A 105 -9.70 5.95 -8.71
C THR A 105 -9.85 6.73 -7.41
N ALA A 106 -8.79 7.40 -6.96
CA ALA A 106 -8.83 8.24 -5.76
C ALA A 106 -9.72 9.48 -5.95
N GLY A 107 -9.87 9.96 -7.20
CA GLY A 107 -10.72 11.09 -7.56
C GLY A 107 -12.18 10.92 -7.17
N GLN A 108 -12.65 9.67 -7.03
CA GLN A 108 -14.00 9.36 -6.57
C GLN A 108 -14.28 9.87 -5.15
N TYR A 109 -13.24 9.98 -4.32
CA TYR A 109 -13.31 10.45 -2.95
C TYR A 109 -13.22 11.97 -2.80
N LEU A 110 -12.87 12.72 -3.87
CA LEU A 110 -12.64 14.17 -3.77
C LEU A 110 -13.85 14.96 -3.25
N ARG A 111 -15.07 14.47 -3.49
CA ARG A 111 -16.30 15.12 -2.98
C ARG A 111 -16.42 15.05 -1.45
N GLN A 112 -15.74 14.10 -0.82
CA GLN A 112 -15.77 13.84 0.62
C GLN A 112 -14.50 14.36 1.31
N SER A 113 -13.49 14.79 0.55
CA SER A 113 -12.17 15.11 1.07
C SER A 113 -11.96 16.59 1.36
N VAL A 114 -10.90 16.90 2.10
CA VAL A 114 -10.36 18.25 2.29
C VAL A 114 -9.57 18.68 1.05
N GLU A 115 -8.85 17.73 0.45
CA GLU A 115 -8.04 17.93 -0.74
C GLU A 115 -8.94 18.27 -1.94
N LYS A 116 -8.45 19.17 -2.80
CA LYS A 116 -9.17 19.65 -4.00
C LYS A 116 -8.77 18.91 -5.27
N GLU A 117 -7.64 18.22 -5.23
CA GLU A 117 -7.10 17.42 -6.32
C GLU A 117 -6.37 16.20 -5.74
N VAL A 118 -6.13 15.20 -6.59
CA VAL A 118 -5.36 14.02 -6.19
C VAL A 118 -3.89 14.24 -6.52
N SER A 119 -3.09 14.47 -5.48
CA SER A 119 -1.63 14.49 -5.59
C SER A 119 -1.08 13.07 -5.52
N VAL A 120 -0.57 12.56 -6.64
CA VAL A 120 0.02 11.22 -6.72
C VAL A 120 1.51 11.27 -6.42
N THR A 121 1.98 10.40 -5.55
CA THR A 121 3.38 10.07 -5.36
C THR A 121 3.70 8.76 -6.06
N SER A 122 4.66 8.78 -6.98
CA SER A 122 5.17 7.59 -7.65
C SER A 122 6.55 7.23 -7.10
N LEU A 123 6.77 5.94 -6.83
CA LEU A 123 7.99 5.36 -6.28
C LEU A 123 8.38 4.13 -7.09
N GLN A 124 9.67 3.79 -7.06
CA GLN A 124 10.20 2.59 -7.70
C GLN A 124 11.09 1.84 -6.72
N ASN A 125 10.80 0.56 -6.52
CA ASN A 125 11.58 -0.34 -5.69
C ASN A 125 11.94 -1.59 -6.48
N GLY A 126 13.15 -1.61 -7.06
CA GLY A 126 13.56 -2.69 -7.95
C GLY A 126 12.59 -2.83 -9.14
N PRO A 127 11.97 -4.01 -9.35
CA PRO A 127 11.01 -4.23 -10.45
C PRO A 127 9.61 -3.65 -10.17
N LEU A 128 9.35 -3.17 -8.95
CA LEU A 128 8.04 -2.68 -8.55
C LEU A 128 7.88 -1.20 -8.88
N SER A 129 6.76 -0.87 -9.53
CA SER A 129 6.30 0.52 -9.66
C SER A 129 5.10 0.76 -8.76
N ILE A 130 5.21 1.76 -7.90
CA ILE A 130 4.24 2.06 -6.84
C ILE A 130 3.70 3.46 -7.08
N ALA A 131 2.38 3.63 -7.07
CA ALA A 131 1.75 4.95 -7.06
C ALA A 131 0.78 5.04 -5.89
N MET A 132 0.79 6.14 -5.16
CA MET A 132 -0.04 6.36 -3.98
C MET A 132 -0.62 7.76 -3.93
N ALA A 133 -1.79 7.89 -3.32
CA ALA A 133 -2.41 9.17 -2.98
C ALA A 133 -3.20 9.02 -1.68
N THR A 134 -3.03 9.98 -0.78
CA THR A 134 -3.73 10.03 0.51
C THR A 134 -4.72 11.19 0.50
N LEU A 135 -5.92 10.93 0.98
CA LEU A 135 -6.99 11.91 1.12
C LEU A 135 -7.54 11.87 2.54
N THR A 136 -7.91 13.05 3.04
CA THR A 136 -8.43 13.29 4.38
C THR A 136 -9.91 13.66 4.26
N ALA A 137 -10.78 13.01 5.04
CA ALA A 137 -12.19 13.35 5.01
C ALA A 137 -12.41 14.75 5.61
N ARG A 138 -13.27 15.56 4.99
CA ARG A 138 -13.70 16.83 5.60
C ARG A 138 -14.58 16.56 6.82
N ASP A 139 -14.72 17.55 7.68
CA ASP A 139 -15.53 17.42 8.90
C ASP A 139 -16.98 16.95 8.59
N GLY A 140 -17.47 16.03 9.41
CA GLY A 140 -18.77 15.37 9.23
C GLY A 140 -18.89 14.43 8.02
N GLN A 141 -17.84 14.20 7.23
CA GLN A 141 -17.84 13.20 6.15
C GLN A 141 -17.10 11.92 6.53
N LYS A 142 -17.33 10.89 5.73
CA LYS A 142 -16.61 9.61 5.79
C LYS A 142 -16.43 9.04 4.39
N PHE A 143 -15.22 8.58 4.08
CA PHE A 143 -14.97 7.79 2.88
C PHE A 143 -15.66 6.43 2.96
N ASN A 144 -16.35 6.05 1.89
CA ASN A 144 -16.98 4.75 1.78
C ASN A 144 -16.06 3.77 1.04
N VAL A 145 -15.06 3.25 1.75
CA VAL A 145 -14.10 2.28 1.19
C VAL A 145 -14.71 0.88 1.14
N ALA A 146 -15.22 0.40 2.27
CA ALA A 146 -15.94 -0.86 2.39
C ALA A 146 -16.84 -0.85 3.65
N PRO A 147 -17.90 -1.68 3.70
CA PRO A 147 -18.71 -1.81 4.90
C PRO A 147 -17.87 -2.16 6.13
N GLY A 148 -18.07 -1.43 7.22
CA GLY A 148 -17.35 -1.62 8.48
C GLY A 148 -15.93 -1.05 8.52
N TYR A 149 -15.40 -0.49 7.43
CA TYR A 149 -14.11 0.19 7.44
C TYR A 149 -14.26 1.61 8.02
N PRO A 150 -13.24 2.13 8.71
CA PRO A 150 -13.17 3.55 9.06
C PRO A 150 -13.06 4.39 7.77
N GLY A 151 -13.20 5.71 7.87
CA GLY A 151 -13.16 6.55 6.67
C GLY A 151 -12.84 8.02 6.92
N GLY A 152 -12.07 8.31 7.98
CA GLY A 152 -11.55 9.65 8.20
C GLY A 152 -10.29 9.94 7.37
N CYS A 153 -9.57 8.89 6.96
CA CYS A 153 -8.46 8.98 6.02
C CYS A 153 -8.45 7.76 5.10
N VAL A 154 -8.08 7.98 3.83
CA VAL A 154 -7.86 6.89 2.87
C VAL A 154 -6.56 7.11 2.11
N THR A 155 -5.72 6.08 2.02
CA THR A 155 -4.63 6.02 1.05
C THR A 155 -4.99 5.00 -0.01
N SER A 156 -5.16 5.47 -1.24
CA SER A 156 -5.27 4.60 -2.42
C SER A 156 -3.88 4.39 -2.97
N ALA A 157 -3.53 3.14 -3.27
CA ALA A 157 -2.24 2.79 -3.82
C ALA A 157 -2.38 1.74 -4.93
N THR A 158 -1.40 1.70 -5.82
CA THR A 158 -1.25 0.64 -6.80
C THR A 158 0.20 0.15 -6.81
N ILE A 159 0.40 -1.16 -6.92
CA ILE A 159 1.73 -1.76 -7.11
C ILE A 159 1.67 -2.59 -8.39
N LYS A 160 2.54 -2.28 -9.35
CA LYS A 160 2.71 -3.06 -10.59
C LYS A 160 3.99 -3.87 -10.55
N HIS A 161 3.89 -5.13 -10.96
CA HIS A 161 5.01 -6.05 -11.12
C HIS A 161 4.79 -6.89 -12.39
N GLY A 162 5.34 -6.44 -13.52
CA GLY A 162 5.05 -7.07 -14.81
C GLY A 162 3.54 -7.06 -15.13
N PHE A 163 2.96 -8.24 -15.36
CA PHE A 163 1.51 -8.41 -15.61
C PHE A 163 0.65 -8.46 -14.34
N ALA A 164 1.25 -8.38 -13.16
CA ALA A 164 0.53 -8.32 -11.90
C ALA A 164 0.26 -6.87 -11.48
N VAL A 165 -0.97 -6.63 -11.03
CA VAL A 165 -1.42 -5.34 -10.49
C VAL A 165 -2.08 -5.55 -9.14
N HIS A 166 -1.65 -4.76 -8.16
CA HIS A 166 -2.31 -4.61 -6.87
C HIS A 166 -3.02 -3.27 -6.85
N VAL A 167 -4.28 -3.26 -6.41
CA VAL A 167 -5.02 -2.06 -6.05
C VAL A 167 -5.27 -2.11 -4.55
N ILE A 168 -4.75 -1.14 -3.83
CA ILE A 168 -4.71 -1.14 -2.37
C ILE A 168 -5.48 0.06 -1.85
N SER A 169 -6.32 -0.15 -0.85
CA SER A 169 -7.01 0.91 -0.10
C SER A 169 -6.74 0.74 1.38
N VAL A 170 -6.00 1.67 1.96
CA VAL A 170 -5.75 1.78 3.41
C VAL A 170 -6.75 2.77 3.96
N ALA A 171 -7.61 2.35 4.88
CA ALA A 171 -8.61 3.21 5.51
C ALA A 171 -8.41 3.25 7.02
N SER A 172 -8.47 4.45 7.60
CA SER A 172 -8.34 4.67 9.04
C SER A 172 -9.26 5.79 9.52
N LYS A 173 -9.29 6.02 10.84
CA LYS A 173 -10.06 7.12 11.44
C LYS A 173 -9.42 8.49 11.24
N SER A 174 -8.10 8.55 11.03
CA SER A 174 -7.32 9.77 10.81
C SER A 174 -6.01 9.41 10.11
N CYS A 175 -5.48 10.32 9.28
CA CYS A 175 -4.18 10.13 8.63
C CYS A 175 -3.02 10.08 9.64
N ASP A 176 -3.23 10.62 10.84
CA ASP A 176 -2.26 10.58 11.94
C ASP A 176 -2.28 9.26 12.72
N ALA A 177 -3.20 8.33 12.39
CA ALA A 177 -3.22 7.03 13.04
C ALA A 177 -1.91 6.27 12.76
N GLU A 178 -1.18 5.86 13.80
CA GLU A 178 0.11 5.18 13.66
C GLU A 178 0.03 3.96 12.73
N THR A 179 -1.03 3.15 12.85
CA THR A 179 -1.27 1.98 12.00
C THR A 179 -1.56 2.34 10.54
N HIS A 180 -2.08 3.54 10.27
CA HIS A 180 -2.21 4.06 8.90
C HIS A 180 -0.83 4.41 8.34
N GLY A 181 -0.06 5.20 9.07
CA GLY A 181 1.30 5.59 8.69
C GLY A 181 2.22 4.38 8.48
N GLU A 182 2.16 3.40 9.38
CA GLU A 182 2.89 2.14 9.28
C GLU A 182 2.59 1.42 7.96
N MET A 183 1.31 1.24 7.62
CA MET A 183 0.91 0.56 6.39
C MET A 183 1.31 1.34 5.14
N VAL A 184 1.14 2.66 5.13
CA VAL A 184 1.55 3.51 3.99
C VAL A 184 3.05 3.43 3.77
N ALA A 185 3.84 3.47 4.85
CA ALA A 185 5.30 3.30 4.78
C ALA A 185 5.68 1.90 4.29
N ALA A 186 4.99 0.86 4.75
CA ALA A 186 5.23 -0.51 4.31
C ALA A 186 4.93 -0.72 2.82
N ILE A 187 3.86 -0.11 2.29
CA ILE A 187 3.55 -0.09 0.86
C ILE A 187 4.63 0.66 0.09
N ALA A 188 5.06 1.83 0.58
CA ALA A 188 6.12 2.63 -0.03
C ALA A 188 7.45 1.88 -0.10
N ALA A 189 7.71 1.00 0.86
CA ALA A 189 8.91 0.15 0.96
C ALA A 189 8.68 -1.28 0.45
N ALA A 190 7.57 -1.55 -0.25
CA ALA A 190 7.27 -2.88 -0.77
C ALA A 190 8.40 -3.37 -1.68
N ARG A 191 8.65 -4.69 -1.64
CA ARG A 191 9.71 -5.37 -2.40
C ARG A 191 9.18 -6.63 -3.06
N SER A 192 9.86 -7.10 -4.10
CA SER A 192 9.59 -8.42 -4.68
C SER A 192 10.34 -9.51 -3.90
N THR A 193 9.72 -10.69 -3.75
CA THR A 193 10.39 -11.92 -3.28
C THR A 193 11.39 -12.46 -4.30
#